data_AF-A0A381RM79-F1
#
_entry.id   AF-A0A381RM79-F1
#
_cell.length_a   1.000
_cell.length_b   1.000
_cell.length_c   1.000
_cell.angle_alpha   90.00
_cell.angle_beta   90.00
_cell.angle_gamma   90.00
#
_symmetry.space_group_name_H-M   'P 1'
#
loop_
_entity.id
_entity.type
_entity.pdbx_description
1 polymer ?
#
loop_
_entity_poly.entity_id
_entity_poly.type
_entity_poly.pdbx_seq_one_letter_code
_entity_poly.pdbx_strand_id
1 'polypeptide(L)'
;MRGWFIPGFSYLDDPRYPRHKEAAFAIRDLITEHINAAPDVRALNERAYARYARYGFDHDNENFKLDFSDDVLIYTAIKGSRASAGSRSFMARNPRVTIWSGSTEAPDETAHGAWMELVATAGLQWDKAILQYLVDGNHEVERDGSEFFEGVRLTMHRPRPPKEKNNEE
;
A
#
# COMPACT_ATOMS: atom_id res chain seq x y z
N MET A 1 11.69 8.49 17.83
CA MET A 1 10.96 7.31 17.33
C MET A 1 9.60 7.75 16.79
N ARG A 2 9.23 7.33 15.58
CA ARG A 2 8.08 7.85 14.83
C ARG A 2 6.79 7.03 15.01
N GLY A 3 6.73 6.11 15.97
CA GLY A 3 5.57 5.20 16.09
C GLY A 3 5.55 4.20 14.93
N TRP A 4 4.35 3.74 14.56
CA TRP A 4 4.14 2.97 13.34
C TRP A 4 3.95 3.93 12.15
N PHE A 5 4.64 3.69 11.03
CA PHE A 5 4.55 4.53 9.84
C PHE A 5 4.96 3.80 8.57
N ILE A 6 4.64 4.36 7.41
CA ILE A 6 5.15 3.88 6.11
C ILE A 6 6.31 4.77 5.67
N PRO A 7 7.56 4.25 5.61
CA PRO A 7 8.75 5.04 5.25
C PRO A 7 8.75 5.50 3.79
N GLY A 8 7.98 4.83 2.92
CA GLY A 8 7.87 5.18 1.52
C GLY A 8 6.66 4.53 0.86
N PHE A 9 5.73 5.36 0.41
CA PHE A 9 4.59 4.97 -0.40
C PHE A 9 4.82 5.41 -1.84
N SER A 10 5.31 4.49 -2.66
CA SER A 10 5.48 4.70 -4.11
C SER A 10 4.27 4.16 -4.86
N TYR A 11 3.88 4.83 -5.94
CA TYR A 11 2.80 4.38 -6.83
C TYR A 11 3.22 4.43 -8.30
N LEU A 12 2.55 3.63 -9.12
CA LEU A 12 2.71 3.65 -10.57
C LEU A 12 1.76 4.68 -11.16
N ASP A 13 2.30 5.63 -11.90
CA ASP A 13 1.55 6.59 -12.70
C ASP A 13 2.12 6.46 -14.10
N ASP A 14 1.50 5.65 -14.96
CA ASP A 14 1.92 5.38 -16.33
C ASP A 14 0.66 5.25 -17.22
N PRO A 15 0.55 5.95 -18.36
CA PRO A 15 -0.67 5.92 -19.17
C PRO A 15 -1.00 4.53 -19.73
N ARG A 16 0.00 3.64 -19.82
CA ARG A 16 -0.20 2.23 -20.22
C ARG A 16 -0.91 1.41 -19.15
N TYR A 17 -0.98 1.93 -17.92
CA TYR A 17 -1.49 1.30 -16.72
C TYR A 17 -2.40 2.27 -15.95
N PRO A 18 -3.49 2.75 -16.56
CA PRO A 18 -4.24 3.92 -16.08
C PRO A 18 -4.92 3.71 -14.71
N ARG A 19 -5.20 2.46 -14.34
CA ARG A 19 -5.90 2.09 -13.10
C ARG A 19 -4.98 1.90 -11.90
N HIS A 20 -3.66 1.80 -12.11
CA HIS A 20 -2.71 1.45 -11.03
C HIS A 20 -2.56 2.54 -9.98
N LYS A 21 -2.61 3.81 -10.40
CA LYS A 21 -2.51 4.93 -9.47
C LYS A 21 -3.65 4.90 -8.48
N GLU A 22 -4.88 4.91 -8.98
CA GLU A 22 -6.10 4.85 -8.17
C GLU A 22 -6.11 3.63 -7.26
N ALA A 23 -5.76 2.45 -7.78
CA ALA A 23 -5.67 1.23 -6.98
C ALA A 23 -4.64 1.32 -5.83
N ALA A 24 -3.48 1.95 -6.05
CA ALA A 24 -2.51 2.17 -4.99
C ALA A 24 -3.08 3.11 -3.92
N PHE A 25 -3.71 4.22 -4.31
CA PHE A 25 -4.34 5.13 -3.34
C PHE A 25 -5.49 4.48 -2.56
N ALA A 26 -6.33 3.66 -3.20
CA ALA A 26 -7.33 2.86 -2.49
C ALA A 26 -6.71 1.91 -1.44
N ILE A 27 -5.57 1.28 -1.76
CA ILE A 27 -4.82 0.48 -0.78
C ILE A 27 -4.33 1.36 0.38
N ARG A 28 -3.80 2.55 0.10
CA ARG A 28 -3.34 3.49 1.15
C ARG A 28 -4.48 3.88 2.07
N ASP A 29 -5.63 4.20 1.50
CA ASP A 29 -6.79 4.68 2.26
C ASP A 29 -7.39 3.54 3.11
N LEU A 30 -7.39 2.29 2.62
CA LEU A 30 -7.70 1.11 3.46
C LEU A 30 -6.69 0.93 4.60
N ILE A 31 -5.40 1.17 4.36
CA ILE A 31 -4.38 1.09 5.42
C ILE A 31 -4.67 2.13 6.50
N THR A 32 -4.97 3.37 6.13
CA THR A 32 -5.24 4.42 7.11
C THR A 32 -6.51 4.12 7.91
N GLU A 33 -7.57 3.61 7.26
CA GLU A 33 -8.79 3.15 7.92
C GLU A 33 -8.51 2.06 8.96
N HIS A 34 -7.82 0.99 8.57
CA HIS A 34 -7.53 -0.15 9.45
C HIS A 34 -6.62 0.21 10.62
N ILE A 35 -5.62 1.06 10.40
CA ILE A 35 -4.73 1.54 11.47
C ILE A 35 -5.52 2.40 12.46
N ASN A 36 -6.37 3.30 11.98
CA ASN A 36 -7.21 4.15 12.83
C ASN A 36 -8.33 3.38 13.54
N ALA A 37 -8.75 2.23 13.02
CA ALA A 37 -9.70 1.32 13.65
C ALA A 37 -9.13 0.57 14.87
N ALA A 38 -7.82 0.67 15.14
CA ALA A 38 -7.17 0.12 16.33
C ALA A 38 -6.82 1.26 17.32
N PRO A 39 -7.67 1.55 18.33
CA PRO A 39 -7.52 2.74 19.18
C PRO A 39 -6.18 2.83 19.91
N ASP A 40 -5.64 1.70 20.39
CA ASP A 40 -4.36 1.69 21.10
C ASP A 40 -3.18 1.95 20.16
N VAL A 41 -3.26 1.48 18.92
CA VAL A 41 -2.26 1.76 17.87
C VAL A 41 -2.31 3.24 17.49
N ARG A 42 -3.51 3.78 17.31
CA ARG A 42 -3.72 5.21 17.06
C ARG A 42 -3.16 6.07 18.19
N ALA A 43 -3.47 5.74 19.45
CA ALA A 43 -2.96 6.47 20.61
C ALA A 43 -1.42 6.38 20.74
N LEU A 44 -0.83 5.23 20.39
CA LEU A 44 0.62 5.10 20.27
C LEU A 44 1.18 6.06 19.21
N ASN A 45 0.59 6.05 18.02
CA ASN A 45 1.02 6.87 16.89
C ASN A 45 0.93 8.36 17.22
N GLU A 46 -0.21 8.84 17.72
CA GLU A 46 -0.40 10.23 18.14
C GLU A 46 0.68 10.69 19.14
N ARG A 47 0.94 9.88 20.18
CA ARG A 47 2.01 10.17 21.15
C ARG A 47 3.39 10.18 20.52
N ALA A 48 3.67 9.27 19.59
CA ALA A 48 4.97 9.17 18.95
C ALA A 48 5.19 10.32 17.95
N TYR A 49 4.19 10.65 17.15
CA TYR A 49 4.20 11.76 16.21
C TYR A 49 4.37 13.09 16.95
N ALA A 50 3.64 13.32 18.04
CA ALA A 50 3.80 14.53 18.86
C ALA A 50 5.21 14.69 19.42
N ARG A 51 5.84 13.59 19.87
CA ARG A 51 7.25 13.62 20.31
C ARG A 51 8.21 13.87 19.15
N TYR A 52 7.99 13.25 18.00
CA TYR A 52 8.83 13.45 16.83
C TYR A 52 8.70 14.87 16.26
N ALA A 53 7.51 15.47 16.34
CA ALA A 53 7.28 16.86 16.01
C ALA A 53 8.11 17.76 16.92
N ARG A 54 7.88 17.66 18.24
CA ARG A 54 8.51 18.49 19.26
C ARG A 54 10.04 18.45 19.25
N TYR A 55 10.62 17.26 19.08
CA TYR A 55 12.08 17.06 19.22
C TYR A 55 12.83 16.94 17.89
N GLY A 56 12.13 16.96 16.75
CA GLY A 56 12.74 16.80 15.43
C GLY A 56 12.20 17.82 14.45
N PHE A 57 10.95 17.65 14.02
CA PHE A 57 10.34 18.49 12.99
C PHE A 57 10.33 19.98 13.34
N ASP A 58 9.96 20.35 14.56
CA ASP A 58 9.85 21.74 14.99
C ASP A 58 11.22 22.44 15.09
N HIS A 59 12.32 21.68 15.11
CA HIS A 59 13.68 22.20 15.18
C HIS A 59 14.37 22.25 13.81
N ASP A 60 14.07 21.28 12.94
CA ASP A 60 14.64 21.19 11.59
C ASP A 60 13.62 20.56 10.63
N ASN A 61 12.68 21.38 10.16
CA ASN A 61 11.66 20.94 9.22
C ASN A 61 12.20 20.73 7.80
N GLU A 62 13.46 21.08 7.52
CA GLU A 62 14.10 20.86 6.23
C GLU A 62 14.51 19.39 6.08
N ASN A 63 15.10 18.81 7.13
CA ASN A 63 15.54 17.41 7.13
C ASN A 63 14.52 16.44 7.73
N PHE A 64 13.72 16.88 8.70
CA PHE A 64 12.68 16.05 9.31
C PHE A 64 11.33 16.40 8.69
N LYS A 65 10.64 15.39 8.15
CA LYS A 65 9.33 15.56 7.50
C LYS A 65 8.24 14.83 8.27
N LEU A 66 7.03 15.35 8.15
CA LEU A 66 5.79 14.74 8.61
C LEU A 66 4.79 14.81 7.46
N ASP A 67 4.51 13.65 6.85
CA ASP A 67 3.60 13.52 5.71
C ASP A 67 2.46 12.59 6.11
N PHE A 68 1.29 13.16 6.35
CA PHE A 68 0.15 12.44 6.89
C PHE A 68 -0.87 12.12 5.81
N SER A 69 -1.39 10.90 5.83
CA SER A 69 -2.61 10.50 5.13
C SER A 69 -3.58 10.00 6.20
N ASP A 70 -4.72 10.69 6.34
CA ASP A 70 -5.75 10.43 7.38
C ASP A 70 -5.16 10.17 8.77
N ASP A 71 -4.37 11.12 9.29
CA ASP A 71 -3.70 11.06 10.59
C ASP A 71 -2.63 9.95 10.77
N VAL A 72 -2.32 9.19 9.73
CA VAL A 72 -1.26 8.17 9.74
C VAL A 72 -0.05 8.68 8.97
N LEU A 73 1.15 8.55 9.54
CA LEU A 73 2.39 8.99 8.90
C LEU A 73 2.74 8.05 7.74
N ILE A 74 2.61 8.54 6.50
CA ILE A 74 2.87 7.81 5.27
C ILE A 74 3.61 8.74 4.31
N TYR A 75 4.91 8.51 4.13
CA TYR A 75 5.72 9.31 3.21
C TYR A 75 5.41 8.96 1.76
N THR A 76 4.54 9.73 1.13
CA THR A 76 4.05 9.48 -0.22
C THR A 76 4.98 10.11 -1.24
N ALA A 77 5.31 9.35 -2.29
CA ALA A 77 6.11 9.87 -3.39
C ALA A 77 5.39 11.05 -4.07
N ILE A 78 6.08 12.19 -4.22
CA ILE A 78 5.51 13.36 -4.92
C ILE A 78 5.13 13.02 -6.36
N LYS A 79 5.92 12.15 -7.02
CA LYS A 79 5.73 11.74 -8.41
C LYS A 79 5.66 10.23 -8.52
N GLY A 80 4.66 9.75 -9.25
CA GLY A 80 4.52 8.34 -9.58
C GLY A 80 5.62 7.84 -10.52
N SER A 81 5.91 6.55 -10.41
CA SER A 81 6.87 5.84 -11.27
C SER A 81 6.25 5.49 -12.61
N ARG A 82 7.08 5.46 -13.66
CA ARG A 82 6.73 4.89 -14.97
C ARG A 82 7.20 3.43 -15.04
N ALA A 83 6.51 2.61 -15.83
CA ALA A 83 6.88 1.21 -15.99
C ALA A 83 8.18 1.08 -16.79
N SER A 84 9.15 0.33 -16.24
CA SER A 84 10.48 0.13 -16.83
C SER A 84 11.07 -1.20 -16.43
N ALA A 85 11.53 -1.98 -17.41
CA ALA A 85 12.13 -3.30 -17.19
C ALA A 85 13.41 -3.24 -16.32
N GLY A 86 14.13 -2.11 -16.34
CA GLY A 86 15.31 -1.87 -15.51
C GLY A 86 15.01 -1.31 -14.12
N SER A 87 13.73 -1.16 -13.74
CA SER A 87 13.38 -0.56 -12.45
C SER A 87 13.76 -1.46 -11.26
N ARG A 88 14.24 -0.82 -10.18
CA ARG A 88 14.45 -1.49 -8.89
C ARG A 88 13.13 -1.77 -8.17
N SER A 89 12.13 -0.92 -8.38
CA SER A 89 10.78 -1.14 -7.83
C SER A 89 10.11 -2.31 -8.56
N PHE A 90 9.62 -3.29 -7.79
CA PHE A 90 8.96 -4.47 -8.36
C PHE A 90 7.65 -4.10 -9.06
N MET A 91 6.88 -3.18 -8.49
CA MET A 91 5.69 -2.58 -9.11
C MET A 91 6.00 -1.94 -10.46
N ALA A 92 7.06 -1.12 -10.56
CA ALA A 92 7.42 -0.47 -11.82
C ALA A 92 8.07 -1.43 -12.83
N ARG A 93 8.74 -2.49 -12.38
CA ARG A 93 9.33 -3.52 -13.25
C ARG A 93 8.28 -4.48 -13.78
N ASN A 94 7.32 -4.88 -12.95
CA ASN A 94 6.31 -5.89 -13.21
C ASN A 94 4.89 -5.39 -12.90
N PRO A 95 4.42 -4.31 -13.55
CA PRO A 95 3.12 -3.69 -13.22
C PRO A 95 1.92 -4.61 -13.50
N ARG A 96 2.06 -5.57 -14.42
CA ARG A 96 1.02 -6.58 -14.68
C ARG A 96 0.84 -7.59 -13.54
N VAL A 97 1.81 -7.67 -12.63
CA VAL A 97 1.82 -8.60 -11.50
C VAL A 97 1.57 -7.86 -10.19
N THR A 98 2.21 -6.71 -10.01
CA THR A 98 2.25 -5.98 -8.73
C THR A 98 1.60 -4.61 -8.88
N ILE A 99 0.51 -4.41 -8.13
CA ILE A 99 -0.26 -3.16 -8.09
C ILE A 99 0.49 -2.13 -7.26
N TRP A 100 0.92 -2.54 -6.07
CA TRP A 100 1.63 -1.73 -5.11
C TRP A 100 2.60 -2.62 -4.32
N SER A 101 3.68 -2.03 -3.83
CA SER A 101 4.63 -2.67 -2.93
C SER A 101 5.13 -1.62 -1.94
N GLY A 102 5.16 -1.96 -0.66
CA GLY A 102 5.68 -1.08 0.38
C GLY A 102 6.15 -1.88 1.58
N SER A 103 6.70 -1.16 2.53
CA SER A 103 7.08 -1.66 3.86
C SER A 103 6.50 -0.73 4.92
N THR A 104 6.56 -1.17 6.16
CA THR A 104 6.14 -0.41 7.33
C THR A 104 7.29 -0.42 8.32
N GLU A 105 7.36 0.60 9.16
CA GLU A 105 8.34 0.70 10.24
C GLU A 105 7.59 0.80 11.55
N ALA A 106 8.06 0.09 12.56
CA ALA A 106 7.42 -0.01 13.85
C ALA A 106 8.48 -0.10 14.96
N PRO A 107 8.14 0.26 16.21
CA PRO A 107 9.07 0.24 17.32
C PRO A 107 9.22 -1.15 17.96
N ASP A 108 9.57 -2.16 17.16
CA ASP A 108 9.51 -3.58 17.51
C ASP A 108 10.86 -4.22 17.90
N GLU A 109 11.99 -3.51 17.77
CA GLU A 109 13.34 -4.11 17.88
C GLU A 109 13.64 -4.73 19.25
N THR A 110 13.00 -4.23 20.30
CA THR A 110 13.14 -4.74 21.69
C THR A 110 11.81 -5.16 22.29
N ALA A 111 10.80 -5.41 21.45
CA ALA A 111 9.44 -5.61 21.93
C ALA A 111 9.22 -6.95 22.62
N HIS A 112 8.46 -6.93 23.72
CA HIS A 112 8.04 -8.12 24.45
C HIS A 112 6.73 -7.85 25.23
N GLY A 113 6.02 -8.92 25.60
CA GLY A 113 4.76 -8.84 26.36
C GLY A 113 3.72 -7.94 25.68
N ALA A 114 3.03 -7.10 26.47
CA ALA A 114 1.99 -6.20 25.97
C ALA A 114 2.50 -5.19 24.92
N TRP A 115 3.79 -4.84 24.93
CA TRP A 115 4.34 -3.99 23.88
C TRP A 115 4.44 -4.73 22.54
N MET A 116 4.92 -5.98 22.55
CA MET A 116 4.93 -6.80 21.32
C MET A 116 3.52 -6.97 20.76
N GLU A 117 2.53 -7.23 21.62
CA GLU A 117 1.14 -7.36 21.22
C GLU A 117 0.62 -6.08 20.51
N LEU A 118 0.92 -4.90 21.07
CA LEU A 118 0.52 -3.63 20.47
C LEU A 118 1.17 -3.38 19.10
N VAL A 119 2.48 -3.62 18.98
CA VAL A 119 3.20 -3.36 17.73
C VAL A 119 2.83 -4.39 16.66
N ALA A 120 2.63 -5.66 17.05
CA ALA A 120 2.10 -6.70 16.17
C ALA A 120 0.67 -6.41 15.72
N THR A 121 -0.16 -5.79 16.59
CA THR A 121 -1.51 -5.35 16.21
C THR A 121 -1.47 -4.34 15.06
N ALA A 122 -0.51 -3.39 15.07
CA ALA A 122 -0.35 -2.45 13.96
C ALA A 122 0.02 -3.16 12.65
N GLY A 123 0.96 -4.12 12.68
CA GLY A 123 1.30 -4.95 11.54
C GLY A 123 0.11 -5.76 11.01
N LEU A 124 -0.67 -6.37 11.92
CA LEU A 124 -1.87 -7.12 11.55
C LEU A 124 -2.93 -6.23 10.90
N GLN A 125 -3.11 -4.98 11.34
CA GLN A 125 -4.06 -4.06 10.68
C GLN A 125 -3.62 -3.70 9.27
N TRP A 126 -2.31 -3.52 9.06
CA TRP A 126 -1.76 -3.33 7.71
C TRP A 126 -2.01 -4.54 6.82
N ASP A 127 -1.72 -5.76 7.31
CA ASP A 127 -2.00 -6.99 6.56
C ASP A 127 -3.49 -7.13 6.22
N LYS A 128 -4.37 -6.82 7.18
CA LYS A 128 -5.83 -6.85 6.99
C LYS A 128 -6.26 -5.87 5.89
N ALA A 129 -5.73 -4.65 5.85
CA ALA A 129 -6.04 -3.69 4.80
C ALA A 129 -5.67 -4.22 3.40
N ILE A 130 -4.48 -4.81 3.26
CA ILE A 130 -4.03 -5.41 2.00
C ILE A 130 -4.92 -6.60 1.61
N LEU A 131 -5.25 -7.46 2.57
CA LEU A 131 -6.14 -8.60 2.34
C LEU A 131 -7.55 -8.14 1.97
N GLN A 132 -8.09 -7.11 2.62
CA GLN A 132 -9.41 -6.57 2.35
C GLN A 132 -9.48 -6.06 0.90
N TYR A 133 -8.50 -5.28 0.47
CA TYR A 133 -8.39 -4.84 -0.93
C TYR A 133 -8.41 -6.03 -1.92
N LEU A 134 -7.68 -7.09 -1.59
CA LEU A 134 -7.64 -8.30 -2.41
C LEU A 134 -8.93 -9.11 -2.33
N VAL A 135 -9.70 -9.08 -1.25
CA VAL A 135 -10.98 -9.80 -1.14
C VAL A 135 -12.09 -9.06 -1.87
N ASP A 136 -12.09 -7.73 -1.80
CA ASP A 136 -13.15 -6.90 -2.38
C ASP A 136 -13.04 -6.73 -3.90
N GLY A 137 -11.83 -6.84 -4.44
CA GLY A 137 -11.60 -6.72 -5.88
C GLY A 137 -12.29 -7.81 -6.72
N ASN A 138 -12.72 -7.46 -7.94
CA ASN A 138 -13.19 -8.47 -8.90
C ASN A 138 -12.00 -9.11 -9.66
N HIS A 139 -11.64 -10.35 -9.30
CA HIS A 139 -10.47 -11.08 -9.82
C HIS A 139 -10.80 -12.10 -10.92
N GLU A 140 -11.73 -11.76 -11.80
CA GLU A 140 -12.11 -12.62 -12.92
C GLU A 140 -10.94 -12.87 -13.88
N VAL A 141 -10.87 -14.12 -14.36
CA VAL A 141 -9.93 -14.54 -15.39
C VAL A 141 -10.62 -14.43 -16.74
N GLU A 142 -10.14 -13.52 -17.56
CA GLU A 142 -10.54 -13.36 -18.96
C GLU A 142 -9.91 -14.48 -19.78
N ARG A 143 -10.71 -15.14 -20.61
CA ARG A 143 -10.29 -16.21 -21.50
C ARG A 143 -10.62 -15.83 -22.93
N ASP A 144 -9.63 -15.92 -23.80
CA ASP A 144 -9.78 -15.67 -25.24
C ASP A 144 -9.23 -16.88 -26.00
N GLY A 145 -10.00 -17.37 -26.97
CA GLY A 145 -9.71 -18.58 -27.71
C GLY A 145 -9.87 -18.35 -29.21
N SER A 146 -8.89 -18.77 -30.01
CA SER A 146 -8.97 -18.73 -31.46
C SER A 146 -8.35 -19.97 -32.10
N GLU A 147 -8.91 -20.39 -33.22
CA GLU A 147 -8.27 -21.39 -34.09
C GLU A 147 -7.06 -20.76 -34.77
N PHE A 148 -5.94 -21.47 -34.77
CA PHE A 148 -4.70 -21.02 -35.41
C PHE A 148 -4.01 -22.18 -36.14
N PHE A 149 -3.99 -22.09 -37.47
CA PHE A 149 -3.43 -23.10 -38.38
C PHE A 149 -4.02 -24.52 -38.11
N GLU A 150 -3.26 -25.42 -37.48
CA GLU A 150 -3.67 -26.78 -37.10
C GLU A 150 -3.87 -26.94 -35.58
N GLY A 151 -4.04 -25.84 -34.84
CA GLY A 151 -4.16 -25.86 -33.39
C GLY A 151 -5.14 -24.84 -32.83
N VAL A 152 -5.24 -24.83 -31.51
CA VAL A 152 -6.05 -23.87 -30.75
C VAL A 152 -5.12 -22.98 -29.95
N ARG A 153 -5.29 -21.67 -30.06
CA ARG A 153 -4.69 -20.70 -29.15
C ARG A 153 -5.67 -20.41 -28.03
N LEU A 154 -5.22 -20.60 -26.79
CA LEU A 154 -5.93 -20.17 -25.59
C LEU A 154 -5.08 -19.12 -24.86
N THR A 155 -5.66 -17.95 -24.60
CA THR A 155 -5.05 -16.91 -23.77
C THR A 155 -5.88 -16.75 -22.50
N MET A 156 -5.21 -16.81 -21.34
CA MET A 156 -5.83 -16.56 -20.05
C MET A 156 -5.14 -15.37 -19.39
N HIS A 157 -5.91 -14.35 -19.03
CA HIS A 157 -5.39 -13.13 -18.44
C HIS A 157 -6.25 -12.73 -17.24
N ARG A 158 -5.60 -12.42 -16.11
CA ARG A 158 -6.27 -11.78 -14.97
C ARG A 158 -5.88 -10.31 -14.97
N PRO A 159 -6.82 -9.38 -15.24
CA PRO A 159 -6.56 -7.95 -15.14
C PRO A 159 -6.03 -7.56 -13.76
N ARG A 160 -4.98 -6.74 -13.75
CA ARG A 160 -4.41 -6.11 -12.55
C ARG A 160 -4.35 -4.60 -12.79
N PRO A 161 -4.91 -3.76 -11.89
CA PRO A 161 -5.63 -4.10 -10.66
C PRO A 161 -6.95 -4.86 -10.92
N PRO A 162 -7.58 -5.44 -9.89
CA PRO A 162 -8.88 -6.11 -10.01
C PRO A 162 -9.92 -5.11 -10.52
N LYS A 163 -10.84 -5.55 -11.39
CA LYS A 163 -11.90 -4.68 -11.89
C LYS A 163 -12.84 -4.30 -10.74
N GLU A 164 -13.57 -3.21 -10.92
CA GLU A 164 -14.73 -2.95 -10.07
C GLU A 164 -15.75 -4.08 -10.27
N LYS A 165 -16.49 -4.42 -9.21
CA LYS A 165 -17.63 -5.32 -9.36
C LYS A 165 -18.68 -4.58 -10.20
N ASN A 166 -19.13 -5.19 -11.29
CA ASN A 166 -20.29 -4.66 -12.00
C ASN A 166 -21.48 -4.79 -11.03
N ASN A 167 -22.01 -3.65 -10.58
CA ASN A 167 -23.29 -3.60 -9.87
C ASN A 167 -24.41 -3.78 -10.90
N GLU A 168 -24.52 -4.97 -11.48
CA GLU A 168 -25.69 -5.40 -12.24
C GLU A 168 -26.30 -6.56 -11.45
N GLU A 169 -27.23 -6.22 -10.55
CA GLU A 169 -28.29 -7.10 -10.07
C GLU A 169 -29.53 -6.95 -10.98
#